data_AF-A0A1C6JHQ6-F1
#
_entry.id   AF-A0A1C6JHQ6-F1
#
_cell.length_a   1.000
_cell.length_b   1.000
_cell.length_c   1.000
_cell.angle_alpha   90.00
_cell.angle_beta   90.00
_cell.angle_gamma   90.00
#
_symmetry.space_group_name_H-M   'P 1'
#
loop_
_entity.id
_entity.type
_entity.pdbx_description
1 polymer ?
#
loop_
_entity_poly.entity_id
_entity_poly.type
_entity_poly.pdbx_seq_one_letter_code
_entity_poly.pdbx_strand_id
1 'polypeptide(L)' 'MVEFKIRFKSGDVGYFKPTCEITIEKAEEVIEYIGEGIRNEATGILKMLDLTDDKVTVINIKEIVTFGYSLVSD' A
#
# COMPACT_ATOMS: atom_id res chain seq x y z
N MET A 1 6.33 10.60 -8.30
CA MET A 1 5.30 9.54 -8.14
C MET A 1 5.15 9.14 -6.67
N VAL A 2 3.96 8.74 -6.22
CA VAL A 2 3.78 8.13 -4.89
C VAL A 2 4.05 6.63 -4.99
N GLU A 3 4.96 6.14 -4.15
CA GLU A 3 5.27 4.72 -4.02
C GLU A 3 4.96 4.25 -2.60
N PHE A 4 4.15 3.21 -2.48
CA PHE A 4 3.84 2.54 -1.22
C PHE A 4 4.78 1.35 -0.99
N LYS A 5 5.34 1.29 0.20
CA LYS A 5 6.10 0.15 0.71
C LYS A 5 5.23 -0.64 1.67
N ILE A 6 5.11 -1.95 1.42
CA ILE A 6 4.32 -2.86 2.25
C ILE A 6 5.23 -3.98 2.73
N ARG A 7 5.23 -4.24 4.04
CA ARG A 7 5.80 -5.47 4.62
C ARG A 7 4.67 -6.41 5.00
N PHE A 8 4.74 -7.64 4.53
CA PHE A 8 3.74 -8.67 4.78
C PHE A 8 4.10 -9.54 5.98
N LYS A 9 3.10 -10.25 6.53
CA LYS A 9 3.27 -11.23 7.61
C LYS A 9 4.16 -12.40 7.22
N SER A 10 4.23 -12.73 5.92
CA SER A 10 5.18 -13.71 5.37
C SER A 10 6.65 -13.29 5.53
N GLY A 11 6.91 -12.00 5.77
CA GLY A 11 8.24 -11.39 5.74
C GLY A 11 8.59 -10.73 4.41
N ASP A 12 7.78 -10.95 3.37
CA ASP A 12 7.98 -10.34 2.06
C ASP A 12 7.81 -8.81 2.13
N VAL A 13 8.51 -8.11 1.24
CA VAL A 13 8.40 -6.67 1.07
C VAL A 13 8.05 -6.40 -0.38
N GLY A 14 6.95 -5.68 -0.60
CA GLY A 14 6.51 -5.25 -1.91
C GLY A 14 6.49 -3.73 -2.03
N TYR A 15 6.69 -3.26 -3.25
CA TYR A 15 6.65 -1.85 -3.62
C TYR A 15 5.57 -1.66 -4.67
N PHE A 16 4.68 -0.71 -4.41
CA PHE A 16 3.46 -0.55 -5.17
C PHE A 16 3.20 0.90 -5.51
N LYS A 17 2.50 1.15 -6.61
CA LYS A 17 1.93 2.47 -6.92
C LYS A 17 0.42 2.38 -7.07
N PRO A 18 -0.33 3.45 -6.77
CA PRO A 18 -1.76 3.48 -7.01
C PRO A 18 -2.06 3.31 -8.51
N THR A 19 -3.22 2.73 -8.82
CA THR A 19 -3.66 2.48 -10.21
C THR A 19 -4.09 3.75 -10.95
N CYS A 20 -4.14 4.87 -10.25
CA CYS A 20 -4.38 6.21 -10.76
C CYS A 20 -3.44 7.20 -10.08
N GLU A 21 -3.25 8.36 -10.70
CA GLU A 21 -2.54 9.45 -10.04
C GLU A 21 -3.32 9.92 -8.80
N ILE A 22 -2.59 10.08 -7.69
CA ILE A 22 -3.14 10.58 -6.43
C ILE A 22 -2.28 11.73 -5.91
N THR A 23 -2.91 12.62 -5.13
CA THR A 23 -2.21 13.68 -4.41
C THR A 23 -1.50 13.12 -3.17
N ILE A 24 -0.57 13.91 -2.60
CA ILE A 24 0.08 13.58 -1.34
C ILE A 24 -0.96 13.46 -0.21
N GLU A 25 -1.90 14.40 -0.15
CA GLU A 25 -3.02 14.36 0.80
C GLU A 25 -3.79 13.04 0.71
N LYS A 26 -4.04 12.56 -0.51
CA LYS A 26 -4.69 11.26 -0.68
C LYS A 26 -3.83 10.08 -0.23
N ALA A 27 -2.50 10.18 -0.36
CA ALA A 27 -1.58 9.16 0.14
C ALA A 27 -1.58 9.10 1.68
N GLU A 28 -1.65 10.26 2.35
CA GLU A 28 -1.80 10.35 3.81
C GLU A 28 -3.11 9.70 4.28
N GLU A 29 -4.24 10.03 3.66
CA GLU A 29 -5.54 9.41 3.96
C GLU A 29 -5.49 7.87 3.82
N VAL A 30 -4.78 7.37 2.81
CA VAL A 30 -4.61 5.92 2.60
C VAL A 30 -3.76 5.30 3.72
N ILE A 31 -2.68 5.95 4.15
CA ILE A 31 -1.89 5.47 5.30
C ILE A 31 -2.74 5.41 6.56
N GLU A 32 -3.50 6.46 6.86
CA GLU A 32 -4.35 6.51 8.06
C GLU A 32 -5.39 5.39 8.03
N TYR A 33 -6.10 5.23 6.91
CA TYR A 33 -7.08 4.17 6.73
C TYR A 33 -6.50 2.77 6.94
N ILE A 34 -5.32 2.49 6.38
CA ILE A 34 -4.65 1.20 6.54
C ILE A 34 -4.12 1.01 7.96
N GLY A 35 -3.60 2.06 8.57
CA GLY A 35 -3.17 2.04 9.98
C GLY A 35 -4.32 1.69 10.92
N GLU A 36 -5.49 2.28 10.73
CA GLU A 36 -6.70 1.92 11.47
C GLU A 36 -7.17 0.49 11.17
N GLY A 37 -7.13 0.09 9.89
CA GLY A 37 -7.49 -1.26 9.47
C GLY A 37 -6.62 -2.33 10.13
N ILE A 38 -5.31 -2.11 10.21
CA ILE A 38 -4.37 -3.00 10.91
C ILE A 38 -4.67 -3.03 12.41
N ARG A 39 -4.86 -1.86 13.05
CA ARG A 39 -5.14 -1.75 14.49
C ARG A 39 -6.41 -2.49 14.90
N ASN A 40 -7.44 -2.43 14.06
CA ASN A 40 -8.75 -3.01 14.33
C ASN A 40 -8.90 -4.45 13.79
N GLU A 41 -7.82 -5.06 13.28
CA GLU A 41 -7.85 -6.38 12.61
C GLU A 41 -8.93 -6.48 11.52
N ALA A 42 -9.18 -5.37 10.83
CA ALA A 42 -10.23 -5.25 9.84
C ALA A 42 -9.96 -6.16 8.65
N THR A 43 -11.04 -6.67 8.06
CA THR A 43 -11.00 -7.36 6.77
C THR A 43 -11.14 -6.34 5.64
N GLY A 44 -10.28 -6.41 4.63
CA GLY A 44 -10.39 -5.57 3.45
C GLY A 44 -9.31 -5.88 2.43
N ILE A 45 -9.49 -5.34 1.23
CA ILE A 45 -8.53 -5.49 0.14
C ILE A 45 -8.15 -4.13 -0.45
N LEU A 46 -6.90 -4.02 -0.89
CA LEU A 46 -6.36 -2.93 -1.69
C LEU A 46 -6.08 -3.44 -3.10
N LYS A 47 -6.21 -2.58 -4.10
CA LYS A 47 -5.74 -2.84 -5.47
C LYS A 47 -4.68 -1.82 -5.82
N MET A 48 -3.47 -2.29 -6.13
CA MET A 48 -2.34 -1.44 -6.47
C MET A 48 -1.53 -2.10 -7.60
N LEU A 49 -0.74 -1.32 -8.33
CA LEU A 49 0.20 -1.84 -9.30
C LEU A 49 1.49 -2.24 -8.58
N ASP A 50 1.94 -3.48 -8.76
CA ASP A 50 3.25 -3.94 -8.29
C ASP A 50 4.35 -3.36 -9.18
N LEU A 51 5.36 -2.74 -8.58
CA LEU A 51 6.46 -2.13 -9.31
C LEU A 51 7.48 -3.15 -9.84
N THR A 52 7.42 -4.40 -9.40
CA THR A 52 8.33 -5.46 -9.83
C THR A 52 7.96 -6.01 -11.20
N ASP A 53 6.65 -6.12 -11.48
CA ASP A 53 6.15 -6.79 -12.68
C ASP A 53 5.00 -6.06 -13.40
N ASP A 54 4.68 -4.83 -12.97
CA ASP A 54 3.63 -3.98 -13.50
C ASP A 54 2.23 -4.65 -13.53
N LYS A 55 1.98 -5.64 -12.67
CA LYS A 55 0.65 -6.25 -12.54
C LYS A 55 -0.18 -5.55 -11.49
N VAL A 56 -1.49 -5.49 -11.74
CA VAL A 56 -2.46 -5.07 -10.72
C VAL A 56 -2.62 -6.21 -9.71
N THR A 57 -2.24 -5.95 -8.47
CA THR A 57 -2.23 -6.92 -7.37
C THR A 57 -3.32 -6.58 -6.36
N VAL A 58 -4.04 -7.63 -5.91
CA VAL A 58 -5.01 -7.53 -4.82
C VAL A 58 -4.30 -7.87 -3.51
N ILE A 59 -4.26 -6.93 -2.59
CA ILE A 59 -3.55 -7.06 -1.31
C ILE A 59 -4.58 -7.15 -0.19
N ASN A 60 -4.50 -8.21 0.62
CA ASN A 60 -5.32 -8.34 1.81
C ASN A 60 -4.72 -7.51 2.95
N ILE A 61 -5.50 -6.58 3.52
CA ILE A 61 -5.05 -5.71 4.61
C ILE A 61 -4.61 -6.53 5.83
N LYS A 62 -5.24 -7.68 6.07
CA LYS A 62 -4.88 -8.58 7.19
C LYS A 62 -3.48 -9.16 7.08
N GLU A 63 -2.89 -9.18 5.90
CA GLU A 63 -1.54 -9.70 5.68
C GLU A 63 -0.46 -8.64 5.86
N ILE A 64 -0.83 -7.38 6.11
CA ILE A 64 0.11 -6.27 6.24
C ILE A 64 0.62 -6.19 7.68
N VAL A 65 1.94 -6.02 7.83
CA VAL A 65 2.64 -5.74 9.10
C VAL A 65 3.00 -4.26 9.20
N THR A 66 3.55 -3.68 8.13
CA THR A 66 3.83 -2.25 8.04
C THR A 66 3.44 -1.71 6.68
N PHE A 67 2.94 -0.48 6.65
CA PHE A 67 2.53 0.23 5.44
C PHE A 67 3.09 1.66 5.51
N GLY A 68 3.74 2.10 4.43
CA GLY A 68 4.33 3.44 4.34
C GLY A 68 4.40 3.90 2.90
N TYR A 69 4.71 5.17 2.66
CA TYR A 69 4.93 5.69 1.30
C TYR A 69 6.15 6.61 1.22
N SER A 70 6.62 6.84 0.01
CA SER A 70 7.60 7.88 -0.32
C SER A 70 7.22 8.60 -1.60
N LEU A 71 7.78 9.80 -1.77
CA LEU A 71 7.75 10.51 -3.05
C LEU A 71 9.03 10.19 -3.80
N VAL A 72 8.87 9.46 -4.90
CA VAL A 72 9.96 9.17 -5.82
C VAL A 72 9.97 10.24 -6.90
N SER A 73 11.10 10.92 -7.07
CA SER A 73 11.36 11.73 -8.25
C SER A 73 11.66 10.81 -9.42
N ASP A 74 11.09 11.09 -10.59
CA ASP A 74 11.46 10.40 -11.84
C ASP A 74 12.94 10.67 -12.18
#